data_AF-A0A1M7J5N1-F1
#
_entry.id   AF-A0A1M7J5N1-F1
#
_cell.length_a   1.000
_cell.length_b   1.000
_cell.length_c   1.000
_cell.angle_alpha   90.00
_cell.angle_beta   90.00
_cell.angle_gamma   90.00
#
_symmetry.space_group_name_H-M   'P 1'
#
loop_
_entity.id
_entity.type
_entity.pdbx_description
1 polymer ?
#
loop_
_entity_poly.entity_id
_entity_poly.type
_entity_poly.pdbx_seq_one_letter_code
_entity_poly.pdbx_strand_id
1 'polypeptide(L)' 'MKNLIYSISLVMISISIYLLIEYPNSGRAGLIAGALIFIGFVLNIVGFSLNAKALLEK' A
#
# COMPACT_ATOMS: atom_id res chain seq x y z
N MET A 1 11.30 -11.30 3.90
CA MET A 1 10.60 -10.76 2.71
C MET A 1 9.10 -10.59 2.91
N LYS A 2 8.38 -11.58 3.48
CA LYS A 2 6.91 -11.53 3.64
C LYS A 2 6.39 -10.37 4.53
N ASN A 3 6.92 -10.25 5.74
CA ASN A 3 6.56 -9.13 6.64
C ASN A 3 6.99 -7.78 6.07
N LEU A 4 8.03 -7.78 5.25
CA LEU A 4 8.60 -6.57 4.66
C LEU A 4 7.67 -6.00 3.57
N ILE A 5 7.06 -6.84 2.73
CA ILE A 5 6.05 -6.42 1.74
C ILE A 5 4.82 -5.84 2.44
N TYR A 6 4.33 -6.51 3.48
CA TYR A 6 3.20 -6.03 4.26
C TYR A 6 3.50 -4.68 4.94
N SER A 7 4.65 -4.56 5.62
CA SER A 7 5.07 -3.31 6.26
C SER A 7 5.22 -2.16 5.26
N ILE A 8 5.82 -2.39 4.10
CA ILE A 8 5.95 -1.36 3.04
C ILE A 8 4.56 -0.91 2.56
N SER A 9 3.65 -1.85 2.32
CA SER A 9 2.30 -1.51 1.87
C SER A 9 1.55 -0.61 2.86
N LEU A 10 1.73 -0.87 4.17
CA LEU A 10 1.11 -0.09 5.23
C LEU A 10 1.66 1.33 5.26
N VAL A 11 2.99 1.47 5.15
CA VAL A 11 3.66 2.77 5.08
C VAL A 11 3.18 3.58 3.87
N MET A 12 3.04 2.95 2.70
CA MET A 12 2.54 3.64 1.50
C MET A 12 1.11 4.15 1.67
N ILE A 13 0.23 3.36 2.29
CA ILE A 13 -1.14 3.78 2.58
C ILE A 13 -1.14 4.93 3.60
N SER A 14 -0.33 4.85 4.66
CA SER A 14 -0.23 5.91 5.66
C SER A 14 0.27 7.23 5.06
N ILE A 15 1.29 7.20 4.20
CA ILE A 15 1.80 8.40 3.52
C ILE A 15 0.74 9.01 2.61
N SER A 16 -0.05 8.18 1.92
CA SER A 16 -1.14 8.66 1.09
C SER A 16 -2.22 9.38 1.90
N ILE A 17 -2.65 8.80 3.02
CA ILE A 17 -3.62 9.42 3.93
C ILE A 17 -3.06 10.74 4.46
N TYR A 18 -1.79 10.76 4.89
CA TYR A 18 -1.11 11.97 5.34
C TYR A 18 -1.12 13.07 4.25
N LEU A 19 -0.79 12.73 3.00
CA LEU A 19 -0.79 13.68 1.88
C LEU A 19 -2.17 14.30 1.63
N LEU A 20 -3.24 13.52 1.77
CA LEU A 20 -4.62 14.01 1.59
C LEU A 20 -5.06 14.93 2.74
N ILE A 21 -4.61 14.67 3.96
CA ILE A 21 -4.92 15.50 5.14
C ILE A 21 -4.12 16.81 5.11
N GLU A 22 -2.82 16.74 4.84
CA GLU A 22 -1.92 17.89 4.89
C GLU A 22 -2.11 18.82 3.68
N TYR A 23 -2.44 18.26 2.50
CA TYR A 23 -2.57 19.02 1.25
C TYR A 23 -3.91 18.79 0.54
N PRO A 24 -5.06 19.08 1.18
CA PRO A 24 -6.39 18.70 0.68
C PRO A 24 -6.76 19.36 -0.65
N ASN A 25 -6.23 20.56 -0.92
CA ASN A 25 -6.53 21.33 -2.14
C ASN A 25 -5.45 21.19 -3.23
N SER A 26 -4.43 20.37 -3.01
CA SER A 26 -3.36 20.17 -3.99
C SER A 26 -3.71 19.04 -4.94
N GLY A 27 -4.07 19.39 -6.18
CA GLY A 27 -4.36 18.39 -7.23
C GLY A 27 -3.18 17.43 -7.47
N ARG A 28 -1.94 17.92 -7.34
CA ARG A 28 -0.73 17.08 -7.43
C ARG A 28 -0.61 16.11 -6.26
N ALA A 29 -0.82 16.59 -5.02
CA ALA A 29 -0.76 15.73 -3.84
C ALA A 29 -1.87 14.66 -3.88
N GLY A 30 -3.07 15.04 -4.32
CA GLY A 30 -4.18 14.10 -4.53
C GLY A 30 -3.88 13.01 -5.56
N LEU A 31 -3.26 13.36 -6.69
CA LEU A 31 -2.83 12.36 -7.69
C LEU A 31 -1.77 11.40 -7.14
N ILE A 32 -0.76 11.93 -6.44
CA ILE A 32 0.29 11.11 -5.81
C ILE A 32 -0.30 10.20 -4.74
N ALA A 33 -1.19 10.73 -3.90
CA ALA A 33 -1.89 9.98 -2.87
C ALA A 33 -2.74 8.85 -3.47
N GLY A 34 -3.51 9.14 -4.53
CA GLY A 34 -4.28 8.12 -5.23
C GLY A 34 -3.41 6.97 -5.77
N ALA A 35 -2.28 7.31 -6.40
CA ALA A 35 -1.32 6.30 -6.87
C ALA A 35 -0.72 5.48 -5.71
N LEU A 36 -0.34 6.13 -4.61
CA LEU A 36 0.22 5.47 -3.42
C LEU A 36 -0.79 4.51 -2.76
N ILE A 37 -2.06 4.91 -2.63
CA ILE A 37 -3.12 4.02 -2.13
C ILE A 37 -3.24 2.79 -3.03
N PHE A 38 -3.30 2.99 -4.35
CA PHE A 38 -3.45 1.88 -5.29
C PHE A 38 -2.27 0.91 -5.20
N ILE A 39 -1.04 1.42 -5.23
CA ILE A 39 0.17 0.59 -5.13
C ILE A 39 0.23 -0.14 -3.79
N GLY A 40 -0.03 0.56 -2.68
CA GLY A 40 -0.07 -0.04 -1.34
C GLY A 40 -1.10 -1.16 -1.26
N PHE A 41 -2.29 -0.96 -1.81
CA PHE A 41 -3.34 -1.97 -1.84
C PHE A 41 -2.94 -3.22 -2.65
N VAL A 42 -2.37 -3.02 -3.85
CA VAL A 42 -1.89 -4.13 -4.69
C VAL A 42 -0.78 -4.92 -3.99
N LEU A 43 0.17 -4.24 -3.36
CA LEU A 43 1.23 -4.88 -2.57
C LEU A 43 0.67 -5.73 -1.43
N ASN A 44 -0.41 -5.27 -0.79
CA ASN A 44 -1.09 -6.03 0.26
C ASN A 44 -1.73 -7.31 -0.29
N ILE A 45 -2.43 -7.23 -1.43
CA ILE A 45 -3.03 -8.39 -2.12
C ILE A 45 -1.95 -9.39 -2.57
N VAL A 46 -0.86 -8.91 -3.16
CA VAL A 46 0.26 -9.75 -3.59
C VAL A 46 0.90 -10.43 -2.38
N GLY A 47 1.15 -9.68 -1.29
CA GLY A 47 1.67 -10.22 -0.04
C GLY A 47 0.76 -11.30 0.56
N PHE A 48 -0.56 -11.12 0.50
CA PHE A 48 -1.54 -12.13 0.93
C PHE A 48 -1.51 -13.37 0.04
N SER A 49 -1.50 -13.20 -1.29
CA SER A 49 -1.53 -14.30 -2.26
C SER A 49 -0.28 -15.17 -2.19
N LEU A 50 0.90 -14.56 -1.98
CA LEU A 50 2.16 -15.27 -1.74
C LEU A 50 2.13 -16.04 -0.40
N ASN A 51 1.42 -15.56 0.62
CA ASN A 51 1.22 -16.30 1.86
C ASN A 51 0.26 -17.47 1.69
N ALA A 52 -0.86 -17.28 0.98
CA ALA A 52 -1.83 -18.34 0.72
C ALA A 52 -1.20 -19.52 -0.04
N LYS A 53 -0.41 -19.25 -1.08
CA LYS A 53 0.35 -20.30 -1.79
C LYS A 53 1.30 -21.06 -0.86
N ALA A 54 2.09 -20.34 -0.05
CA ALA A 54 3.04 -20.96 0.86
C ALA A 54 2.39 -21.79 1.99
N LEU A 55 1.11 -21.56 2.29
CA LEU A 55 0.34 -22.36 3.24
C LEU A 55 -0.21 -23.65 2.61
N LEU A 56 -0.59 -23.59 1.33
CA LEU A 56 -1.13 -24.73 0.57
C LEU A 56 -0.04 -25.71 0.10
N GLU A 57 1.20 -25.26 0.00
CA GLU A 57 2.38 -26.08 -0.36
C GLU A 57 3.06 -26.73 0.86
N LYS A 58 2.49 -26.58 2.06
CA LYS A 58 3.01 -27.11 3.33
C LYS A 58 2.24 -28.35 3.76
#